data_AF-A0A1H2PQL4-F1
#
_entry.id   AF-A0A1H2PQL4-F1
#
_cell.length_a   1.000
_cell.length_b   1.000
_cell.length_c   1.000
_cell.angle_alpha   90.00
_cell.angle_beta   90.00
_cell.angle_gamma   90.00
#
_symmetry.space_group_name_H-M   'P 1'
#
loop_
_entity.id
_entity.type
_entity.pdbx_description
1 polymer ?
#
loop_
_entity_poly.entity_id
_entity_poly.type
_entity_poly.pdbx_seq_one_letter_code
_entity_poly.pdbx_strand_id
1 'polypeptide(L)'
;MTAVRDTDRASTIASSSEGLVPLPAPRRAHARPQAPVVTQWDASVQRILCFRPDNMGDVLMTTPALRALKRRFPERRLTLLASRSGAAVARFIPYIDEVIEFDPPWARNDGMARAEDTMALVRRLAEGDFDAAVLFTVYSQNPLPAAMVCHLAGIPRRLAYCRENPYGLLSDWVPETEPDLTLRHEAQRQLDLVAAIGATISSADGSRAGTAVGTGFARGADTKTDLAAGVDGDDDASLLGTAGHAAEDDGDDADHGDPRALVFALDPDSRAALHDALSQRGVAATEDYLVFHPGATAASRRWSPIRFTETIVALASATGLRCYITGGPDETALCGSIAAAARRELDARNQAAGDATADDGADAATIVDLSGALSLGALATLIDGATLLVTNNSGPLHLASARATPVVVLYALTNPQHGPWRTAHRLLSNDVPCRWCYKSVCPERHHLCLEGVTTTEVIAAALDLLHETSGIRPSVRSAQSAQSALSEYSAHPVPLNWSSSAANGHDTEFHPADAFPSDAAAGDAAPIMIDAATGGDDFPALSGARAGRIGELIGDSDVAAVDDPAALVFPLLDADDLPPTARQATIQSRSEADAEPRVAAAIAPPASPPTLTSTD
;
A
#
# COMPACT_ATOMS: atom_id res chain seq x y z
N MET A 1 38.80 71.04 -5.57
CA MET A 1 39.30 69.94 -4.70
C MET A 1 38.07 69.25 -4.17
N THR A 2 37.59 68.29 -4.95
CA THR A 2 36.25 67.72 -4.85
C THR A 2 36.37 66.24 -5.23
N ALA A 3 35.67 65.40 -4.49
CA ALA A 3 35.80 63.95 -4.48
C ALA A 3 35.76 63.29 -5.88
N VAL A 4 36.64 62.29 -6.06
CA VAL A 4 36.55 61.30 -7.14
C VAL A 4 36.46 59.92 -6.49
N ARG A 5 35.35 59.23 -6.78
CA ARG A 5 35.21 57.77 -6.68
C ARG A 5 36.02 57.17 -7.83
N ASP A 6 36.86 56.19 -7.53
CA ASP A 6 37.37 55.22 -8.50
C ASP A 6 37.53 53.89 -7.74
N THR A 7 36.66 52.91 -7.91
CA THR A 7 36.72 51.80 -8.89
C THR A 7 38.06 51.07 -8.97
N ASP A 8 37.96 49.74 -9.02
CA ASP A 8 38.98 48.74 -9.32
C ASP A 8 40.00 48.35 -8.24
N ARG A 9 39.65 47.28 -7.52
CA ARG A 9 40.61 46.20 -7.25
C ARG A 9 39.93 44.83 -7.34
N ALA A 10 39.66 44.43 -8.58
CA ALA A 10 39.56 43.03 -8.94
C ALA A 10 40.86 42.32 -8.51
N SER A 11 40.75 41.50 -7.47
CA SER A 11 41.81 40.59 -7.06
C SER A 11 41.44 39.23 -7.64
N THR A 12 42.06 38.93 -8.78
CA THR A 12 42.02 37.71 -9.54
C THR A 12 42.31 36.50 -8.63
N ILE A 13 41.29 35.78 -8.20
CA ILE A 13 41.46 34.36 -7.83
C ILE A 13 41.27 33.61 -9.14
N ALA A 14 42.40 33.30 -9.77
CA ALA A 14 42.47 32.47 -10.94
C ALA A 14 41.87 31.09 -10.63
N SER A 15 41.02 30.63 -11.54
CA SER A 15 40.50 29.28 -11.58
C SER A 15 41.65 28.27 -11.68
N SER A 16 41.86 27.48 -10.64
CA SER A 16 42.48 26.16 -10.78
C SER A 16 41.37 25.12 -10.67
N SER A 17 40.54 25.05 -11.72
CA SER A 17 39.72 23.88 -12.02
C SER A 17 40.64 22.79 -12.58
N GLU A 18 41.58 22.32 -11.78
CA GLU A 18 42.35 21.13 -12.10
C GLU A 18 41.48 19.91 -11.81
N GLY A 19 40.77 19.48 -12.85
CA GLY A 19 40.47 18.09 -13.12
C GLY A 19 39.83 17.27 -12.00
N LEU A 20 38.58 17.59 -11.62
CA LEU A 20 37.68 16.50 -11.22
C LEU A 20 37.47 15.64 -12.47
N VAL A 21 38.22 14.54 -12.57
CA VAL A 21 37.88 13.46 -13.50
C VAL A 21 36.45 13.06 -13.14
N PRO A 22 35.48 13.18 -14.07
CA PRO A 22 34.13 12.70 -13.80
C PRO A 22 34.28 11.23 -13.42
N LEU A 23 33.77 10.86 -12.23
CA LEU A 23 33.65 9.44 -11.91
C LEU A 23 32.93 8.80 -13.10
N PRO A 24 33.49 7.74 -13.71
CA PRO A 24 32.81 7.10 -14.82
C PRO A 24 31.39 6.78 -14.38
N ALA A 25 30.41 7.13 -15.22
CA ALA A 25 29.02 6.80 -14.95
C ALA A 25 28.97 5.33 -14.49
N PRO A 26 28.26 5.02 -13.39
CA PRO A 26 28.22 3.66 -12.85
C PRO A 26 27.90 2.71 -14.01
N ARG A 27 28.89 1.91 -14.40
CA ARG A 27 28.67 0.90 -15.43
C ARG A 27 27.63 -0.04 -14.83
N ARG A 28 26.52 -0.28 -15.54
CA ARG A 28 25.52 -1.29 -15.16
C ARG A 28 26.27 -2.52 -14.67
N ALA A 29 26.20 -2.77 -13.36
CA ALA A 29 27.12 -3.67 -12.68
C ALA A 29 27.11 -5.03 -13.37
N HIS A 30 28.26 -5.43 -13.94
CA HIS A 30 28.68 -6.80 -14.28
C HIS A 30 27.68 -7.79 -14.92
N ALA A 31 26.50 -7.35 -15.36
CA ALA A 31 25.56 -8.19 -16.08
C ALA A 31 26.25 -8.64 -17.36
N ARG A 32 26.29 -9.96 -17.60
CA ARG A 32 26.76 -10.50 -18.87
C ARG A 32 26.09 -9.71 -20.01
N PRO A 33 26.82 -9.33 -21.08
CA PRO A 33 26.25 -8.57 -22.20
C PRO A 33 25.05 -9.25 -22.87
N GLN A 34 24.88 -10.55 -22.66
CA GLN A 34 23.71 -11.31 -23.06
C GLN A 34 23.14 -12.03 -21.84
N ALA A 35 21.94 -11.62 -21.43
CA ALA A 35 21.07 -12.49 -20.65
C ALA A 35 20.83 -13.78 -21.45
N PRO A 36 20.76 -14.95 -20.80
CA PRO A 36 20.38 -16.18 -21.48
C PRO A 36 19.02 -15.98 -22.16
N VAL A 37 18.85 -16.53 -23.36
CA VAL A 37 17.57 -16.52 -24.05
C VAL A 37 16.59 -17.35 -23.23
N VAL A 38 15.62 -16.70 -22.61
CA VAL A 38 14.53 -17.41 -21.92
C VAL A 38 13.78 -18.24 -22.96
N THR A 39 13.76 -19.55 -22.76
CA THR A 39 13.05 -20.48 -23.65
C THR A 39 11.56 -20.50 -23.30
N GLN A 40 10.71 -20.55 -24.32
CA GLN A 40 9.28 -20.73 -24.10
C GLN A 40 9.00 -22.04 -23.38
N TRP A 41 8.09 -22.00 -22.41
CA TRP A 41 7.64 -23.22 -21.72
C TRP A 41 6.50 -23.86 -22.51
N ASP A 42 6.73 -25.08 -22.97
CA ASP A 42 5.76 -25.86 -23.73
C ASP A 42 4.79 -26.63 -22.84
N ALA A 43 4.09 -27.60 -23.43
CA ALA A 43 3.11 -28.46 -22.75
C ALA A 43 3.73 -29.48 -21.79
N SER A 44 5.05 -29.62 -21.72
CA SER A 44 5.71 -30.50 -20.75
C SER A 44 5.76 -29.89 -19.34
N VAL A 45 5.68 -28.57 -19.23
CA VAL A 45 5.64 -27.86 -17.94
C VAL A 45 4.20 -27.79 -17.44
N GLN A 46 3.83 -28.68 -16.51
CA GLN A 46 2.47 -28.84 -16.01
C GLN A 46 2.30 -28.40 -14.56
N ARG A 47 3.23 -28.77 -13.67
CA ARG A 47 3.18 -28.43 -12.23
C ARG A 47 4.08 -27.22 -11.96
N ILE A 48 3.47 -26.07 -11.71
CA ILE A 48 4.18 -24.79 -11.55
C ILE A 48 4.01 -24.27 -10.12
N LEU A 49 5.12 -24.06 -9.44
CA LEU A 49 5.16 -23.33 -8.18
C LEU A 49 5.13 -21.82 -8.45
N CYS A 50 4.14 -21.11 -7.94
CA CYS A 50 4.04 -19.66 -7.98
C CYS A 50 4.49 -19.10 -6.62
N PHE A 51 5.72 -18.60 -6.55
CA PHE A 51 6.32 -18.10 -5.30
C PHE A 51 6.02 -16.60 -5.15
N ARG A 52 5.07 -16.23 -4.28
CA ARG A 52 4.64 -14.85 -4.00
C ARG A 52 4.40 -14.68 -2.49
N PRO A 53 5.46 -14.52 -1.67
CA PRO A 53 5.39 -14.59 -0.20
C PRO A 53 4.91 -13.28 0.43
N ASP A 54 4.26 -12.43 -0.35
CA ASP A 54 3.86 -11.07 0.01
C ASP A 54 2.43 -11.02 0.54
N ASN A 55 1.91 -9.81 0.74
CA ASN A 55 0.56 -9.57 1.25
C ASN A 55 -0.52 -9.89 0.23
N MET A 56 -1.78 -9.90 0.68
CA MET A 56 -2.95 -10.16 -0.17
C MET A 56 -3.00 -9.33 -1.47
N GLY A 57 -2.66 -8.04 -1.41
CA GLY A 57 -2.71 -7.15 -2.58
C GLY A 57 -1.73 -7.57 -3.67
N ASP A 58 -0.54 -8.00 -3.25
CA ASP A 58 0.51 -8.50 -4.13
C ASP A 58 0.11 -9.81 -4.82
N VAL A 59 -0.63 -10.68 -4.14
CA VAL A 59 -1.22 -11.89 -4.75
C VAL A 59 -2.31 -11.50 -5.75
N LEU A 60 -3.22 -10.57 -5.40
CA LEU A 60 -4.26 -10.09 -6.32
C LEU A 60 -3.66 -9.48 -7.60
N MET A 61 -2.62 -8.66 -7.48
CA MET A 61 -1.91 -8.08 -8.62
C MET A 61 -1.19 -9.13 -9.49
N THR A 62 -0.96 -10.34 -8.98
CA THR A 62 -0.37 -11.45 -9.73
C THR A 62 -1.41 -12.26 -10.51
N THR A 63 -2.70 -12.13 -10.20
CA THR A 63 -3.77 -12.93 -10.83
C THR A 63 -3.83 -12.88 -12.37
N PRO A 64 -3.55 -11.75 -13.06
CA PRO A 64 -3.50 -11.73 -14.53
C PRO A 64 -2.36 -12.62 -15.08
N ALA A 65 -1.23 -12.67 -14.39
CA ALA A 65 -0.11 -13.53 -14.76
C ALA A 65 -0.43 -15.01 -14.52
N LEU A 66 -1.14 -15.34 -13.43
CA LEU A 66 -1.64 -16.70 -13.18
C LEU A 66 -2.62 -17.14 -14.29
N ARG A 67 -3.55 -16.27 -14.69
CA ARG A 67 -4.44 -16.49 -15.84
C ARG A 67 -3.64 -16.75 -17.12
N ALA A 68 -2.63 -15.93 -17.40
CA ALA A 68 -1.78 -16.09 -18.58
C ALA A 68 -1.02 -17.43 -18.61
N LEU A 69 -0.57 -17.93 -17.44
CA LEU A 69 0.09 -19.23 -17.32
C LEU A 69 -0.82 -20.39 -17.71
N LYS A 70 -2.10 -20.37 -17.33
CA LYS A 70 -3.08 -21.41 -17.68
C LYS A 70 -3.70 -21.24 -19.07
N ARG A 71 -3.71 -20.02 -19.63
CA ARG A 71 -4.44 -19.74 -20.87
C ARG A 71 -4.11 -20.65 -22.05
N ARG A 72 -2.82 -20.86 -22.32
CA ARG A 72 -2.37 -21.71 -23.44
C ARG A 72 -2.47 -23.21 -23.11
N PHE A 73 -2.34 -23.54 -21.83
CA PHE A 73 -2.33 -24.91 -21.34
C PHE A 73 -3.21 -25.00 -20.08
N PRO A 74 -4.54 -25.17 -20.25
CA PRO A 74 -5.50 -25.13 -19.15
C PRO A 74 -5.27 -26.20 -18.07
N GLU A 75 -4.67 -27.33 -18.46
CA GLU A 75 -4.33 -28.45 -17.58
C GLU A 75 -3.18 -28.16 -16.59
N ARG A 76 -2.50 -27.01 -16.73
CA ARG A 76 -1.44 -26.62 -15.80
C ARG A 76 -1.99 -26.50 -14.39
N ARG A 77 -1.29 -27.10 -13.44
CA ARG A 77 -1.56 -27.00 -12.01
C ARG A 77 -0.63 -25.96 -11.39
N LEU A 78 -1.21 -24.89 -10.85
CA LEU A 78 -0.51 -23.82 -10.17
C LEU A 78 -0.65 -23.99 -8.65
N THR A 79 0.48 -24.16 -7.97
CA THR A 79 0.56 -24.14 -6.52
C THR A 79 1.08 -22.77 -6.08
N LEU A 80 0.28 -22.00 -5.34
CA LEU A 80 0.72 -20.74 -4.75
C LEU A 80 1.50 -21.00 -3.46
N LEU A 81 2.72 -20.49 -3.36
CA LEU A 81 3.41 -20.32 -2.09
C LEU A 81 3.33 -18.86 -1.67
N ALA A 82 2.68 -18.59 -0.54
CA ALA A 82 2.42 -17.25 -0.05
C ALA A 82 2.56 -17.13 1.47
N SER A 83 2.70 -15.89 1.97
CA SER A 83 2.58 -15.59 3.40
C SER A 83 1.18 -15.97 3.90
N ARG A 84 0.97 -15.97 5.23
CA ARG A 84 -0.38 -16.13 5.79
C ARG A 84 -1.40 -15.14 5.22
N SER A 85 -0.99 -13.88 5.08
CA SER A 85 -1.82 -12.79 4.52
C SER A 85 -2.16 -13.05 3.05
N GLY A 86 -1.18 -13.47 2.25
CA GLY A 86 -1.38 -13.82 0.85
C GLY A 86 -2.19 -15.11 0.63
N ALA A 87 -2.01 -16.11 1.49
CA ALA A 87 -2.75 -17.37 1.44
C ALA A 87 -4.26 -17.17 1.69
N ALA A 88 -4.64 -16.17 2.50
CA ALA A 88 -6.03 -15.87 2.81
C ALA A 88 -6.90 -15.50 1.59
N VAL A 89 -6.31 -14.93 0.53
CA VAL A 89 -7.04 -14.64 -0.73
C VAL A 89 -7.08 -15.81 -1.71
N ALA A 90 -6.26 -16.85 -1.51
CA ALA A 90 -6.03 -17.86 -2.53
C ALA A 90 -7.29 -18.65 -2.91
N ARG A 91 -8.19 -18.90 -1.95
CA ARG A 91 -9.47 -19.60 -2.19
C ARG A 91 -10.42 -18.84 -3.13
N PHE A 92 -10.22 -17.53 -3.28
CA PHE A 92 -11.02 -16.66 -4.16
C PHE A 92 -10.36 -16.47 -5.54
N ILE A 93 -9.28 -17.19 -5.85
CA ILE A 93 -8.55 -17.05 -7.10
C ILE A 93 -8.69 -18.37 -7.90
N PRO A 94 -9.49 -18.40 -8.98
CA PRO A 94 -9.82 -19.64 -9.69
C PRO A 94 -8.61 -20.28 -10.40
N TYR A 95 -7.51 -19.56 -10.54
CA TYR A 95 -6.29 -20.06 -11.18
C TYR A 95 -5.38 -20.83 -10.22
N ILE A 96 -5.65 -20.85 -8.91
CA ILE A 96 -4.81 -21.51 -7.91
C ILE A 96 -5.41 -22.87 -7.56
N ASP A 97 -4.61 -23.94 -7.70
CA ASP A 97 -5.06 -25.31 -7.43
C ASP A 97 -4.61 -25.84 -6.06
N GLU A 98 -3.58 -25.22 -5.47
CA GLU A 98 -3.05 -25.57 -4.15
C GLU A 98 -2.34 -24.38 -3.52
N VAL A 99 -2.29 -24.36 -2.19
CA VAL A 99 -1.64 -23.31 -1.41
C VAL A 99 -0.62 -23.90 -0.42
N ILE A 100 0.56 -23.30 -0.37
CA ILE A 100 1.61 -23.55 0.61
C ILE A 100 1.79 -22.25 1.40
N GLU A 101 1.30 -22.20 2.64
CA GLU A 101 1.58 -21.07 3.54
C GLU A 101 3.02 -21.17 4.06
N PHE A 102 3.79 -20.09 3.88
CA PHE A 102 5.14 -19.95 4.41
C PHE A 102 5.51 -18.48 4.54
N ASP A 103 6.04 -18.08 5.71
CA ASP A 103 6.52 -16.72 5.99
C ASP A 103 8.06 -16.66 5.93
N PRO A 104 8.67 -16.43 4.75
CA PRO A 104 10.12 -16.46 4.62
C PRO A 104 10.79 -15.28 5.34
N PRO A 105 11.99 -15.49 5.94
CA PRO A 105 12.73 -14.43 6.64
C PRO A 105 13.28 -13.35 5.71
N TRP A 106 13.23 -13.54 4.39
CA TRP A 106 13.63 -12.56 3.38
C TRP A 106 12.46 -11.77 2.77
N ALA A 107 11.24 -11.96 3.28
CA ALA A 107 10.07 -11.13 2.95
C ALA A 107 9.58 -10.39 4.19
N ARG A 108 8.85 -9.29 3.99
CA ARG A 108 8.30 -8.50 5.10
C ARG A 108 6.98 -9.11 5.58
N ASN A 109 7.07 -10.00 6.56
CA ASN A 109 5.93 -10.72 7.15
C ASN A 109 5.94 -10.58 8.68
N ASP A 110 4.80 -10.88 9.32
CA ASP A 110 4.66 -10.82 10.80
C ASP A 110 5.34 -12.01 11.51
N GLY A 111 5.71 -13.04 10.75
CA GLY A 111 6.46 -14.21 11.21
C GLY A 111 7.84 -14.28 10.56
N MET A 112 8.80 -14.88 11.29
CA MET A 112 10.15 -15.15 10.78
C MET A 112 10.40 -16.66 10.85
N ALA A 113 10.26 -17.34 9.71
CA ALA A 113 10.56 -18.77 9.65
C ALA A 113 12.00 -19.05 10.05
N ARG A 114 12.21 -20.14 10.79
CA ARG A 114 13.53 -20.60 11.21
C ARG A 114 14.22 -21.35 10.08
N ALA A 115 15.51 -21.67 10.30
CA ALA A 115 16.26 -22.52 9.39
C ALA A 115 15.60 -23.90 9.23
N GLU A 116 15.09 -24.49 10.32
CA GLU A 116 14.42 -25.79 10.29
C GLU A 116 13.14 -25.75 9.44
N ASP A 117 12.35 -24.68 9.56
CA ASP A 117 11.12 -24.47 8.79
C ASP A 117 11.43 -24.32 7.30
N THR A 118 12.51 -23.59 6.98
CA THR A 118 12.99 -23.43 5.59
C THR A 118 13.41 -24.77 5.00
N MET A 119 14.12 -25.60 5.75
CA MET A 119 14.50 -26.94 5.29
C MET A 119 13.32 -27.89 5.19
N ALA A 120 12.30 -27.75 6.06
CA ALA A 120 11.05 -28.49 5.94
C ALA A 120 10.29 -28.09 4.66
N LEU A 121 10.27 -26.79 4.32
CA LEU A 121 9.74 -26.31 3.06
C LEU A 121 10.48 -26.93 1.86
N VAL A 122 11.81 -26.95 1.86
CA VAL A 122 12.60 -27.57 0.78
C VAL A 122 12.20 -29.02 0.56
N ARG A 123 12.02 -29.82 1.63
CA ARG A 123 11.57 -31.21 1.53
C ARG A 123 10.16 -31.32 0.94
N ARG A 124 9.22 -30.50 1.44
CA ARG A 124 7.83 -30.45 0.93
C ARG A 124 7.80 -30.09 -0.56
N LEU A 125 8.63 -29.15 -0.99
CA LEU A 125 8.73 -28.76 -2.41
C LEU A 125 9.36 -29.86 -3.27
N ALA A 126 10.35 -30.58 -2.76
CA ALA A 126 10.97 -31.71 -3.45
C ALA A 126 10.00 -32.89 -3.67
N GLU A 127 9.06 -33.10 -2.74
CA GLU A 127 7.96 -34.08 -2.86
C GLU A 127 6.83 -33.60 -3.80
N GLY A 128 6.85 -32.32 -4.20
CA GLY A 128 5.79 -31.69 -5.00
C GLY A 128 5.93 -31.86 -6.51
N ASP A 129 6.91 -32.61 -7.00
CA ASP A 129 7.25 -32.85 -8.42
C ASP A 129 7.03 -31.63 -9.34
N PHE A 130 7.51 -30.46 -8.93
CA PHE A 130 7.35 -29.25 -9.73
C PHE A 130 8.26 -29.28 -10.96
N ASP A 131 7.67 -29.04 -12.14
CA ASP A 131 8.42 -28.86 -13.40
C ASP A 131 9.08 -27.48 -13.44
N ALA A 132 8.45 -26.49 -12.81
CA ALA A 132 8.90 -25.11 -12.82
C ALA A 132 8.49 -24.31 -11.59
N ALA A 133 9.20 -23.23 -11.34
CA ALA A 133 8.83 -22.18 -10.40
C ALA A 133 8.87 -20.81 -11.09
N VAL A 134 7.85 -19.98 -10.84
CA VAL A 134 7.86 -18.55 -11.15
C VAL A 134 7.98 -17.78 -9.84
N LEU A 135 9.05 -17.00 -9.71
CA LEU A 135 9.33 -16.20 -8.51
C LEU A 135 8.84 -14.78 -8.75
N PHE A 136 7.63 -14.51 -8.27
CA PHE A 136 6.98 -13.22 -8.42
C PHE A 136 7.46 -12.28 -7.32
N THR A 137 8.53 -11.53 -7.58
CA THR A 137 9.04 -10.48 -6.69
C THR A 137 8.54 -9.10 -7.09
N VAL A 138 8.46 -8.16 -6.16
CA VAL A 138 8.49 -6.72 -6.49
C VAL A 138 9.92 -6.30 -6.86
N TYR A 139 10.11 -5.20 -7.59
CA TYR A 139 11.45 -4.78 -8.06
C TYR A 139 12.48 -4.51 -6.93
N SER A 140 12.00 -4.23 -5.72
CA SER A 140 12.83 -3.97 -4.54
C SER A 140 13.22 -5.23 -3.77
N GLN A 141 12.74 -6.41 -4.18
CA GLN A 141 13.05 -7.69 -3.54
C GLN A 141 14.11 -8.47 -4.31
N ASN A 142 14.88 -9.26 -3.56
CA ASN A 142 15.85 -10.17 -4.14
C ASN A 142 15.22 -11.57 -4.34
N PRO A 143 15.19 -12.12 -5.57
CA PRO A 143 14.62 -13.45 -5.83
C PRO A 143 15.54 -14.60 -5.40
N LEU A 144 16.83 -14.36 -5.17
CA LEU A 144 17.84 -15.42 -5.00
C LEU A 144 17.62 -16.32 -3.79
N PRO A 145 17.11 -15.84 -2.63
CA PRO A 145 16.74 -16.75 -1.53
C PRO A 145 15.64 -17.74 -1.93
N ALA A 146 14.59 -17.28 -2.62
CA ALA A 146 13.54 -18.15 -3.14
C ALA A 146 14.07 -19.09 -4.24
N ALA A 147 14.94 -18.59 -5.11
CA ALA A 147 15.60 -19.39 -6.14
C ALA A 147 16.49 -20.48 -5.53
N MET A 148 17.19 -20.20 -4.43
CA MET A 148 17.98 -21.17 -3.68
C MET A 148 17.09 -22.27 -3.08
N VAL A 149 15.98 -21.91 -2.44
CA VAL A 149 15.00 -22.89 -1.93
C VAL A 149 14.49 -23.80 -3.06
N CYS A 150 14.11 -23.22 -4.19
CA CYS A 150 13.65 -23.99 -5.35
C CYS A 150 14.74 -24.88 -5.95
N HIS A 151 15.99 -24.40 -5.97
CA HIS A 151 17.15 -25.16 -6.44
C HIS A 151 17.45 -26.36 -5.54
N LEU A 152 17.44 -26.16 -4.22
CA LEU A 152 17.63 -27.24 -3.23
C LEU A 152 16.49 -28.26 -3.26
N ALA A 153 15.28 -27.83 -3.63
CA ALA A 153 14.13 -28.71 -3.86
C ALA A 153 14.18 -29.46 -5.20
N GLY A 154 15.19 -29.20 -6.05
CA GLY A 154 15.34 -29.89 -7.34
C GLY A 154 14.41 -29.41 -8.45
N ILE A 155 13.70 -28.29 -8.28
CA ILE A 155 12.76 -27.76 -9.28
C ILE A 155 13.56 -27.27 -10.49
N PRO A 156 13.45 -27.85 -11.70
CA PRO A 156 14.45 -27.67 -12.75
C PRO A 156 14.36 -26.31 -13.46
N ARG A 157 13.15 -25.78 -13.68
CA ARG A 157 12.93 -24.45 -14.27
C ARG A 157 12.60 -23.41 -13.20
N ARG A 158 13.26 -22.27 -13.22
CA ARG A 158 13.12 -21.18 -12.23
C ARG A 158 13.17 -19.84 -12.96
N LEU A 159 12.01 -19.20 -13.11
CA LEU A 159 11.80 -17.92 -13.78
C LEU A 159 11.73 -16.78 -12.77
N ALA A 160 12.56 -15.74 -12.95
CA ALA A 160 12.47 -14.53 -12.13
C ALA A 160 13.13 -13.33 -12.80
N TYR A 161 12.69 -12.13 -12.42
CA TYR A 161 13.51 -10.93 -12.55
C TYR A 161 14.63 -10.95 -11.52
N CYS A 162 15.88 -10.72 -11.94
CA CYS A 162 17.03 -10.62 -11.03
C CYS A 162 18.02 -9.56 -11.52
N ARG A 163 18.51 -8.72 -10.60
CA ARG A 163 19.48 -7.66 -10.93
C ARG A 163 20.89 -8.22 -10.97
N GLU A 164 21.22 -9.07 -10.02
CA GLU A 164 22.49 -9.78 -9.93
C GLU A 164 22.59 -10.87 -10.99
N ASN A 165 23.81 -11.33 -11.30
CA ASN A 165 24.00 -12.51 -12.13
C ASN A 165 23.64 -13.77 -11.30
N PRO A 166 22.56 -14.50 -11.63
CA PRO A 166 22.07 -15.59 -10.80
C PRO A 166 22.81 -16.91 -11.03
N TYR A 167 23.70 -16.99 -12.03
CA TYR A 167 24.34 -18.23 -12.48
C TYR A 167 23.32 -19.38 -12.62
N GLY A 168 23.57 -20.53 -12.00
CA GLY A 168 22.68 -21.69 -12.06
C GLY A 168 21.42 -21.58 -11.20
N LEU A 169 21.25 -20.55 -10.37
CA LEU A 169 20.07 -20.43 -9.50
C LEU A 169 18.81 -20.07 -10.28
N LEU A 170 18.91 -19.37 -11.42
CA LEU A 170 17.79 -19.11 -12.31
C LEU A 170 18.09 -19.71 -13.68
N SER A 171 17.27 -20.65 -14.13
CA SER A 171 17.37 -21.21 -15.49
C SER A 171 16.79 -20.26 -16.53
N ASP A 172 15.76 -19.49 -16.14
CA ASP A 172 15.00 -18.60 -17.00
C ASP A 172 15.11 -17.18 -16.42
N TRP A 173 16.29 -16.58 -16.56
CA TRP A 173 16.61 -15.29 -15.96
C TRP A 173 16.14 -14.12 -16.83
N VAL A 174 15.34 -13.22 -16.26
CA VAL A 174 15.03 -11.92 -16.84
C VAL A 174 15.82 -10.83 -16.09
N PRO A 175 16.61 -9.98 -16.77
CA PRO A 175 17.31 -8.88 -16.11
C PRO A 175 16.34 -7.88 -15.48
N GLU A 176 16.56 -7.53 -14.21
CA GLU A 176 15.81 -6.46 -13.55
C GLU A 176 16.33 -5.09 -13.99
N THR A 177 15.45 -4.26 -14.54
CA THR A 177 15.77 -2.92 -15.06
C THR A 177 15.19 -1.79 -14.21
N GLU A 178 14.32 -2.11 -13.26
CA GLU A 178 13.72 -1.15 -12.35
C GLU A 178 14.60 -1.00 -11.10
N PRO A 179 14.75 0.20 -10.51
CA PRO A 179 14.05 1.46 -10.85
C PRO A 179 14.79 2.33 -11.89
N ASP A 180 15.85 1.83 -12.54
CA ASP A 180 16.67 2.63 -13.47
C ASP A 180 15.90 3.07 -14.73
N LEU A 181 14.81 2.38 -15.06
CA LEU A 181 13.84 2.73 -16.10
C LEU A 181 12.48 3.11 -15.49
N THR A 182 11.48 3.37 -16.34
CA THR A 182 10.11 3.62 -15.91
C THR A 182 9.58 2.47 -15.05
N LEU A 183 9.17 2.79 -13.83
CA LEU A 183 8.54 1.83 -12.91
C LEU A 183 7.20 1.38 -13.50
N ARG A 184 7.03 0.07 -13.60
CA ARG A 184 5.79 -0.53 -14.09
C ARG A 184 4.82 -0.69 -12.93
N HIS A 185 3.52 -0.70 -13.26
CA HIS A 185 2.53 -1.23 -12.34
C HIS A 185 2.85 -2.70 -12.04
N GLU A 186 2.67 -3.13 -10.80
CA GLU A 186 3.04 -4.47 -10.35
C GLU A 186 2.38 -5.57 -11.18
N ALA A 187 1.08 -5.42 -11.48
CA ALA A 187 0.36 -6.35 -12.37
C ALA A 187 0.95 -6.43 -13.79
N GLN A 188 1.38 -5.30 -14.37
CA GLN A 188 2.03 -5.31 -15.67
C GLN A 188 3.39 -5.99 -15.61
N ARG A 189 4.14 -5.75 -14.54
CA ARG A 189 5.45 -6.37 -14.32
C ARG A 189 5.34 -7.90 -14.28
N GLN A 190 4.34 -8.44 -13.58
CA GLN A 190 4.16 -9.90 -13.52
C GLN A 190 3.65 -10.49 -14.84
N LEU A 191 2.80 -9.76 -15.58
CA LEU A 191 2.43 -10.14 -16.95
C LEU A 191 3.65 -10.21 -17.88
N ASP A 192 4.55 -9.22 -17.81
CA ASP A 192 5.77 -9.18 -18.61
C ASP A 192 6.74 -10.31 -18.24
N LEU A 193 6.81 -10.69 -16.95
CA LEU A 193 7.64 -11.81 -16.49
C LEU A 193 7.22 -13.11 -17.18
N VAL A 194 5.93 -13.45 -17.11
CA VAL A 194 5.41 -14.71 -17.69
C VAL A 194 5.36 -14.64 -19.22
N ALA A 195 5.25 -13.44 -19.81
CA ALA A 195 5.38 -13.27 -21.25
C ALA A 195 6.76 -13.70 -21.77
N ALA A 196 7.83 -13.58 -20.96
CA ALA A 196 9.18 -14.03 -21.33
C ALA A 196 9.24 -15.54 -21.64
N ILE A 197 8.37 -16.35 -21.02
CA ILE A 197 8.26 -17.80 -21.29
C ILE A 197 7.12 -18.15 -22.26
N GLY A 198 6.55 -17.15 -22.95
CA GLY A 198 5.49 -17.31 -23.94
C GLY A 198 4.06 -17.34 -23.38
N ALA A 199 3.87 -17.13 -22.08
CA ALA A 199 2.56 -17.00 -21.46
C ALA A 199 2.08 -15.55 -21.57
N THR A 200 1.44 -15.23 -22.69
CA THR A 200 0.92 -13.89 -22.97
C THR A 200 -0.58 -13.83 -22.72
N ILE A 201 -1.13 -12.63 -22.53
CA ILE A 201 -2.57 -12.36 -22.54
C ILE A 201 -2.81 -10.92 -23.02
N SER A 202 -3.80 -10.71 -23.89
CA SER A 202 -4.10 -9.41 -24.50
C SER A 202 -5.57 -9.05 -24.35
N SER A 203 -5.91 -7.77 -24.41
CA SER A 203 -7.31 -7.33 -24.32
C SER A 203 -8.19 -7.85 -25.46
N ALA A 204 -7.61 -8.21 -26.61
CA ALA A 204 -8.35 -8.84 -27.70
C ALA A 204 -8.81 -10.27 -27.40
N ASP A 205 -8.28 -10.87 -26.33
CA ASP A 205 -8.63 -12.24 -25.95
C ASP A 205 -9.90 -12.33 -25.10
N GLY A 206 -10.39 -11.20 -24.59
CA GLY A 206 -11.68 -11.11 -23.87
C GLY A 206 -12.89 -10.93 -24.79
N SER A 207 -12.72 -10.44 -26.02
CA SER A 207 -13.82 -10.16 -26.96
C SER A 207 -14.31 -11.38 -27.75
N ARG A 208 -13.78 -12.58 -27.48
CA ARG A 208 -14.18 -13.83 -28.16
C ARG A 208 -15.20 -14.68 -27.38
N ALA A 209 -15.52 -14.31 -26.14
CA ALA A 209 -16.58 -14.90 -25.33
C ALA A 209 -17.68 -13.85 -25.12
N GLY A 210 -18.57 -13.70 -26.09
CA GLY A 210 -19.63 -12.69 -26.03
C GLY A 210 -20.24 -12.46 -27.41
N THR A 211 -21.15 -13.31 -27.82
CA THR A 211 -22.08 -12.99 -28.91
C THR A 211 -22.90 -11.76 -28.53
N ALA A 212 -22.54 -10.64 -29.15
CA ALA A 212 -23.35 -9.47 -29.49
C ALA A 212 -24.55 -9.10 -28.58
N VAL A 213 -24.35 -8.07 -27.75
CA VAL A 213 -25.34 -6.99 -27.60
C VAL A 213 -24.55 -5.68 -27.68
N GLY A 214 -24.84 -4.89 -28.71
CA GLY A 214 -24.09 -3.67 -29.01
C GLY A 214 -24.48 -2.49 -28.12
N THR A 215 -23.48 -1.75 -27.66
CA THR A 215 -23.59 -0.32 -27.43
C THR A 215 -22.32 0.35 -27.96
N GLY A 216 -22.53 1.34 -28.84
CA GLY A 216 -21.52 1.91 -29.69
C GLY A 216 -20.54 2.82 -28.95
N PHE A 217 -19.26 2.58 -29.18
CA PHE A 217 -18.23 3.61 -29.08
C PHE A 217 -18.47 4.65 -30.18
N ALA A 218 -19.07 5.79 -29.82
CA ALA A 218 -19.12 6.95 -30.71
C ALA A 218 -17.73 7.61 -30.76
N ARG A 219 -16.95 7.28 -31.79
CA ARG A 219 -15.85 8.12 -32.26
C ARG A 219 -16.44 9.35 -32.94
N GLY A 220 -16.16 10.53 -32.37
CA GLY A 220 -16.41 11.80 -33.05
C GLY A 220 -15.58 11.89 -34.33
N ALA A 221 -16.25 12.14 -35.44
CA ALA A 221 -15.65 12.67 -36.65
C ALA A 221 -16.55 13.81 -37.14
N ASP A 222 -15.97 15.01 -37.17
CA ASP A 222 -16.48 16.16 -37.87
C ASP A 222 -16.83 15.82 -39.32
N THR A 223 -17.99 16.26 -39.80
CA THR A 223 -18.11 17.13 -40.99
C THR A 223 -19.57 17.50 -41.25
N LYS A 224 -19.80 18.81 -41.36
CA LYS A 224 -21.00 19.43 -41.94
C LYS A 224 -21.32 18.84 -43.31
N THR A 225 -22.58 18.51 -43.57
CA THR A 225 -23.32 19.10 -44.72
C THR A 225 -24.83 18.86 -44.60
N ASP A 226 -25.56 19.90 -45.01
CA ASP A 226 -27.01 20.01 -45.09
C ASP A 226 -27.68 18.91 -45.93
N LEU A 227 -28.93 18.56 -45.61
CA LEU A 227 -30.10 18.75 -46.50
C LEU A 227 -31.41 18.24 -45.85
N ALA A 228 -32.50 18.84 -46.29
CA ALA A 228 -33.80 18.96 -45.64
C ALA A 228 -34.85 17.88 -46.00
N ALA A 229 -36.06 18.09 -45.44
CA ALA A 229 -37.35 17.40 -45.59
C ALA A 229 -37.48 16.12 -44.74
N GLY A 230 -38.53 15.85 -43.97
CA GLY A 230 -39.93 16.32 -43.90
C GLY A 230 -40.73 15.13 -43.33
N VAL A 231 -41.49 15.27 -42.23
CA VAL A 231 -42.96 15.48 -42.16
C VAL A 231 -43.57 14.29 -41.40
N ASP A 232 -44.37 14.60 -40.36
CA ASP A 232 -45.44 13.84 -39.66
C ASP A 232 -45.12 12.46 -39.04
N GLY A 233 -45.65 12.02 -37.90
CA GLY A 233 -46.69 12.51 -37.00
C GLY A 233 -47.02 11.40 -35.97
N ASP A 234 -47.58 11.85 -34.84
CA ASP A 234 -48.48 11.16 -33.89
C ASP A 234 -48.01 9.98 -32.99
N ASP A 235 -48.15 10.26 -31.68
CA ASP A 235 -48.86 9.50 -30.63
C ASP A 235 -48.60 7.99 -30.45
N ASP A 236 -48.14 7.59 -29.26
CA ASP A 236 -49.06 7.07 -28.23
C ASP A 236 -48.33 6.79 -26.89
N ALA A 237 -49.09 6.93 -25.81
CA ALA A 237 -48.71 6.84 -24.43
C ALA A 237 -48.65 5.40 -23.88
N SER A 238 -47.93 5.30 -22.75
CA SER A 238 -48.21 4.38 -21.63
C SER A 238 -48.24 2.87 -21.89
N LEU A 239 -47.15 2.18 -21.53
CA LEU A 239 -47.24 0.86 -20.91
C LEU A 239 -46.19 0.74 -19.80
N LEU A 240 -46.65 1.03 -18.58
CA LEU A 240 -46.03 0.57 -17.33
C LEU A 240 -46.09 -0.95 -17.32
N GLY A 241 -44.94 -1.60 -17.48
CA GLY A 241 -44.76 -3.03 -17.29
C GLY A 241 -43.75 -3.26 -16.18
N THR A 242 -44.27 -3.53 -14.99
CA THR A 242 -43.54 -4.11 -13.85
C THR A 242 -42.86 -5.40 -14.29
N ALA A 243 -41.53 -5.43 -14.27
CA ALA A 243 -40.76 -6.66 -14.44
C ALA A 243 -39.96 -6.91 -13.16
N GLY A 244 -40.55 -7.67 -12.24
CA GLY A 244 -39.74 -8.51 -11.36
C GLY A 244 -39.08 -9.60 -12.21
N HIS A 245 -37.79 -9.79 -12.05
CA HIS A 245 -37.05 -10.98 -12.46
C HIS A 245 -36.27 -11.39 -11.21
N ALA A 246 -36.76 -12.35 -10.42
CA ALA A 246 -36.59 -13.78 -10.65
C ALA A 246 -35.09 -14.13 -10.74
N ALA A 247 -34.58 -14.54 -9.58
CA ALA A 247 -33.32 -15.24 -9.43
C ALA A 247 -33.31 -16.50 -10.31
N GLU A 248 -32.24 -16.66 -11.09
CA GLU A 248 -31.59 -17.91 -11.51
C GLU A 248 -30.63 -17.60 -12.67
N ASP A 249 -29.33 -17.45 -12.37
CA ASP A 249 -28.24 -17.97 -13.20
C ASP A 249 -26.99 -18.18 -12.33
N ASP A 250 -26.69 -19.46 -12.07
CA ASP A 250 -25.55 -19.94 -11.28
C ASP A 250 -24.31 -19.96 -12.16
N GLY A 251 -23.51 -18.89 -12.08
CA GLY A 251 -22.23 -18.76 -12.76
C GLY A 251 -21.65 -17.37 -12.57
N ASP A 252 -21.14 -17.08 -11.37
CA ASP A 252 -20.45 -15.84 -11.02
C ASP A 252 -19.09 -15.76 -11.74
N ASP A 253 -19.14 -15.58 -13.07
CA ASP A 253 -17.97 -15.37 -13.91
C ASP A 253 -17.38 -14.01 -13.55
N ALA A 254 -16.34 -14.05 -12.72
CA ALA A 254 -15.44 -12.93 -12.41
C ALA A 254 -14.64 -12.44 -13.64
N ASP A 255 -15.23 -12.44 -14.83
CA ASP A 255 -14.63 -11.96 -16.06
C ASP A 255 -15.11 -10.52 -16.33
N HIS A 256 -14.26 -9.56 -15.95
CA HIS A 256 -14.37 -8.13 -16.28
C HIS A 256 -14.39 -7.82 -17.79
N GLY A 257 -14.59 -8.83 -18.64
CA GLY A 257 -14.35 -8.81 -20.09
C GLY A 257 -12.88 -8.55 -20.49
N ASP A 258 -12.05 -8.08 -19.56
CA ASP A 258 -10.64 -7.79 -19.77
C ASP A 258 -9.77 -8.85 -19.11
N PRO A 259 -9.09 -9.68 -19.90
CA PRO A 259 -8.34 -10.80 -19.36
C PRO A 259 -7.05 -10.38 -18.62
N ARG A 260 -6.74 -9.09 -18.59
CA ARG A 260 -5.65 -8.51 -17.81
C ARG A 260 -6.11 -7.92 -16.47
N ALA A 261 -7.42 -7.92 -16.18
CA ALA A 261 -7.95 -7.42 -14.91
C ALA A 261 -7.58 -8.34 -13.73
N LEU A 262 -7.58 -7.78 -12.52
CA LEU A 262 -7.38 -8.58 -11.32
C LEU A 262 -8.62 -9.44 -11.07
N VAL A 263 -8.46 -10.58 -10.41
CA VAL A 263 -9.57 -11.51 -10.15
C VAL A 263 -9.72 -11.78 -8.66
N PHE A 264 -10.94 -11.66 -8.18
CA PHE A 264 -11.41 -12.15 -6.88
C PHE A 264 -12.82 -12.73 -7.10
N ALA A 265 -12.94 -14.04 -7.10
CA ALA A 265 -14.21 -14.75 -7.24
C ALA A 265 -14.99 -14.68 -5.91
N LEU A 266 -16.23 -14.24 -5.97
CA LEU A 266 -17.11 -14.22 -4.79
C LEU A 266 -17.78 -15.59 -4.66
N ASP A 267 -18.02 -16.02 -3.42
CA ASP A 267 -18.69 -17.27 -3.11
C ASP A 267 -19.99 -17.04 -2.31
N PRO A 268 -20.92 -18.01 -2.27
CA PRO A 268 -22.17 -17.88 -1.52
C PRO A 268 -21.97 -17.61 -0.03
N ASP A 269 -20.93 -18.19 0.59
CA ASP A 269 -20.61 -18.00 2.00
C ASP A 269 -20.25 -16.53 2.30
N SER A 270 -19.57 -15.87 1.36
CA SER A 270 -19.21 -14.45 1.43
C SER A 270 -20.44 -13.54 1.39
N ARG A 271 -21.41 -13.87 0.53
CA ARG A 271 -22.70 -13.17 0.45
C ARG A 271 -23.53 -13.36 1.73
N ALA A 272 -23.61 -14.59 2.23
CA ALA A 272 -24.30 -14.90 3.48
C ALA A 272 -23.66 -14.18 4.67
N ALA A 273 -22.33 -14.19 4.78
CA ALA A 273 -21.61 -13.49 5.84
C ALA A 273 -21.83 -11.97 5.82
N LEU A 274 -21.92 -11.35 4.64
CA LEU A 274 -22.28 -9.94 4.52
C LEU A 274 -23.72 -9.70 4.98
N HIS A 275 -24.67 -10.52 4.51
CA HIS A 275 -26.07 -10.41 4.90
C HIS A 275 -26.26 -10.51 6.43
N ASP A 276 -25.58 -11.46 7.07
CA ASP A 276 -25.60 -11.62 8.53
C ASP A 276 -25.04 -10.40 9.25
N ALA A 277 -23.90 -9.85 8.77
CA ALA A 277 -23.28 -8.68 9.37
C ALA A 277 -24.16 -7.42 9.29
N LEU A 278 -24.90 -7.26 8.19
CA LEU A 278 -25.90 -6.19 8.00
C LEU A 278 -27.14 -6.41 8.89
N SER A 279 -27.67 -7.63 8.91
CA SER A 279 -28.87 -8.00 9.68
C SER A 279 -28.67 -7.83 11.19
N GLN A 280 -27.50 -8.19 11.70
CA GLN A 280 -27.13 -7.97 13.12
C GLN A 280 -27.12 -6.49 13.52
N ARG A 281 -27.01 -5.58 12.54
CA ARG A 281 -27.06 -4.12 12.75
C ARG A 281 -28.42 -3.53 12.43
N GLY A 282 -29.42 -4.35 12.10
CA GLY A 282 -30.76 -3.91 11.72
C GLY A 282 -30.78 -3.15 10.40
N VAL A 283 -29.79 -3.39 9.52
CA VAL A 283 -29.66 -2.68 8.25
C VAL A 283 -30.21 -3.56 7.13
N ALA A 284 -31.28 -3.13 6.48
CA ALA A 284 -31.78 -3.76 5.27
C ALA A 284 -30.76 -3.64 4.13
N ALA A 285 -30.65 -4.65 3.28
CA ALA A 285 -29.84 -4.54 2.06
C ALA A 285 -30.38 -3.40 1.18
N THR A 286 -29.48 -2.56 0.68
CA THR A 286 -29.78 -1.50 -0.28
C THR A 286 -29.00 -1.72 -1.55
N GLU A 287 -29.58 -1.32 -2.68
CA GLU A 287 -28.97 -1.49 -4.00
C GLU A 287 -27.84 -0.48 -4.24
N ASP A 288 -27.95 0.75 -3.73
CA ASP A 288 -26.94 1.80 -3.88
C ASP A 288 -26.36 2.26 -2.54
N TYR A 289 -25.04 2.26 -2.44
CA TYR A 289 -24.33 2.71 -1.25
C TYR A 289 -22.86 3.07 -1.53
N LEU A 290 -22.31 3.89 -0.65
CA LEU A 290 -20.90 4.27 -0.63
C LEU A 290 -20.16 3.46 0.43
N VAL A 291 -18.93 3.06 0.11
CA VAL A 291 -18.03 2.40 1.07
C VAL A 291 -16.84 3.29 1.36
N PHE A 292 -16.51 3.42 2.63
CA PHE A 292 -15.34 4.13 3.12
C PHE A 292 -14.45 3.16 3.88
N HIS A 293 -13.15 3.19 3.60
CA HIS A 293 -12.16 2.42 4.35
C HIS A 293 -11.01 3.32 4.82
N PRO A 294 -11.15 3.94 6.01
CA PRO A 294 -10.16 4.85 6.58
C PRO A 294 -8.88 4.16 7.09
N GLY A 295 -8.91 2.84 7.19
CA GLY A 295 -7.81 2.01 7.67
C GLY A 295 -6.63 1.89 6.71
N ALA A 296 -5.50 1.47 7.26
CA ALA A 296 -4.32 0.98 6.56
C ALA A 296 -3.34 0.37 7.57
N THR A 297 -2.71 -0.77 7.25
CA THR A 297 -1.68 -1.39 8.10
C THR A 297 -0.50 -0.44 8.39
N ALA A 298 -0.09 0.35 7.39
CA ALA A 298 0.94 1.36 7.55
C ALA A 298 0.35 2.69 8.02
N ALA A 299 0.75 3.17 9.20
CA ALA A 299 0.33 4.48 9.72
C ALA A 299 0.67 5.64 8.78
N SER A 300 1.77 5.55 8.01
CA SER A 300 2.13 6.54 6.99
C SER A 300 1.11 6.67 5.85
N ARG A 301 0.20 5.70 5.70
CA ARG A 301 -0.80 5.64 4.64
C ARG A 301 -2.22 6.01 5.10
N ARG A 302 -2.40 6.41 6.37
CA ARG A 302 -3.72 6.79 6.88
C ARG A 302 -3.94 8.29 6.67
N TRP A 303 -5.00 8.65 5.95
CA TRP A 303 -5.45 10.05 5.85
C TRP A 303 -6.19 10.48 7.13
N SER A 304 -6.28 11.79 7.34
CA SER A 304 -6.83 12.40 8.56
C SER A 304 -8.25 11.88 8.88
N PRO A 305 -8.50 11.39 10.12
CA PRO A 305 -9.84 10.96 10.55
C PRO A 305 -10.89 12.07 10.46
N ILE A 306 -10.47 13.32 10.72
CA ILE A 306 -11.34 14.49 10.62
C ILE A 306 -11.77 14.68 9.16
N ARG A 307 -10.82 14.66 8.22
CA ARG A 307 -11.13 14.83 6.80
C ARG A 307 -11.97 13.68 6.22
N PHE A 308 -11.77 12.45 6.70
CA PHE A 308 -12.67 11.33 6.40
C PHE A 308 -14.09 11.60 6.88
N THR A 309 -14.25 12.09 8.11
CA THR A 309 -15.55 12.45 8.69
C THR A 309 -16.27 13.48 7.82
N GLU A 310 -15.57 14.57 7.48
CA GLU A 310 -16.11 15.64 6.63
C GLU A 310 -16.52 15.12 5.25
N THR A 311 -15.68 14.29 4.62
CA THR A 311 -15.95 13.69 3.31
C THR A 311 -17.20 12.80 3.35
N ILE A 312 -17.33 11.96 4.39
CA ILE A 312 -18.49 11.07 4.55
C ILE A 312 -19.78 11.88 4.70
N VAL A 313 -19.77 12.91 5.54
CA VAL A 313 -20.94 13.77 5.77
C VAL A 313 -21.33 14.51 4.49
N ALA A 314 -20.36 15.08 3.78
CA ALA A 314 -20.59 15.80 2.54
C ALA A 314 -21.18 14.90 1.45
N LEU A 315 -20.61 13.71 1.25
CA LEU A 315 -21.09 12.77 0.25
C LEU A 315 -22.44 12.15 0.63
N ALA A 316 -22.67 11.84 1.91
CA ALA A 316 -23.99 11.41 2.39
C ALA A 316 -25.07 12.48 2.13
N SER A 317 -24.77 13.75 2.48
CA SER A 317 -25.69 14.88 2.30
C SER A 317 -25.96 15.20 0.83
N ALA A 318 -24.95 15.07 -0.03
CA ALA A 318 -25.09 15.29 -1.46
C ALA A 318 -25.82 14.11 -2.12
N THR A 319 -25.39 12.88 -1.91
CA THR A 319 -25.93 11.76 -2.69
C THR A 319 -27.23 11.19 -2.12
N GLY A 320 -27.50 11.38 -0.83
CA GLY A 320 -28.56 10.67 -0.13
C GLY A 320 -28.27 9.17 0.08
N LEU A 321 -27.11 8.68 -0.37
CA LEU A 321 -26.77 7.27 -0.30
C LEU A 321 -26.33 6.86 1.10
N ARG A 322 -26.59 5.59 1.43
CA ARG A 322 -26.07 4.96 2.63
C ARG A 322 -24.55 4.87 2.57
N CYS A 323 -23.90 5.13 3.70
CA CYS A 323 -22.45 5.08 3.84
C CYS A 323 -22.04 3.95 4.80
N TYR A 324 -21.27 3.00 4.30
CA TYR A 324 -20.64 1.96 5.11
C TYR A 324 -19.19 2.32 5.40
N ILE A 325 -18.80 2.29 6.68
CA ILE A 325 -17.41 2.45 7.11
C ILE A 325 -16.87 1.07 7.45
N THR A 326 -15.72 0.73 6.87
CA THR A 326 -15.08 -0.59 7.02
C THR A 326 -13.67 -0.44 7.59
N GLY A 327 -13.21 -1.49 8.24
CA GLY A 327 -11.89 -1.59 8.86
C GLY A 327 -11.65 -3.00 9.39
N GLY A 328 -10.38 -3.38 9.53
CA GLY A 328 -10.02 -4.63 10.21
C GLY A 328 -10.33 -4.58 11.71
N PRO A 329 -10.16 -5.70 12.44
CA PRO A 329 -10.38 -5.76 13.90
C PRO A 329 -9.58 -4.72 14.67
N ASP A 330 -8.33 -4.48 14.26
CA ASP A 330 -7.42 -3.50 14.89
C ASP A 330 -7.75 -2.04 14.53
N GLU A 331 -8.73 -1.81 13.65
CA GLU A 331 -9.11 -0.49 13.15
C GLU A 331 -10.49 -0.04 13.67
N THR A 332 -11.13 -0.86 14.51
CA THR A 332 -12.46 -0.63 15.08
C THR A 332 -12.54 0.68 15.87
N ALA A 333 -11.53 1.00 16.68
CA ALA A 333 -11.48 2.27 17.42
C ALA A 333 -11.44 3.49 16.48
N LEU A 334 -10.59 3.45 15.45
CA LEU A 334 -10.48 4.50 14.44
C LEU A 334 -11.80 4.67 13.68
N CYS A 335 -12.33 3.59 13.12
CA CYS A 335 -13.54 3.60 12.31
C CYS A 335 -14.76 4.02 13.13
N GLY A 336 -14.90 3.51 14.36
CA GLY A 336 -15.99 3.85 15.27
C GLY A 336 -16.00 5.33 15.64
N SER A 337 -14.82 5.94 15.85
CA SER A 337 -14.70 7.37 16.13
C SER A 337 -15.16 8.25 14.95
N ILE A 338 -14.74 7.91 13.73
CA ILE A 338 -15.15 8.58 12.48
C ILE A 338 -16.66 8.42 12.29
N ALA A 339 -17.18 7.19 12.43
CA ALA A 339 -18.59 6.90 12.26
C ALA A 339 -19.47 7.67 13.26
N ALA A 340 -19.04 7.74 14.52
CA ALA A 340 -19.76 8.48 15.56
C ALA A 340 -19.74 9.99 15.31
N ALA A 341 -18.60 10.55 14.89
CA ALA A 341 -18.49 11.96 14.54
C ALA A 341 -19.34 12.31 13.31
N ALA A 342 -19.29 11.48 12.27
CA ALA A 342 -20.03 11.71 11.03
C ALA A 342 -21.54 11.63 11.24
N ARG A 343 -22.03 10.69 12.08
CA ARG A 343 -23.45 10.62 12.46
C ARG A 343 -23.91 11.90 13.16
N ARG A 344 -23.19 12.34 14.20
CA ARG A 344 -23.56 13.57 14.95
C ARG A 344 -23.66 14.79 14.04
N GLU A 345 -22.70 14.94 13.14
CA GLU A 345 -22.66 16.06 12.21
C GLU A 345 -23.79 15.97 11.18
N LEU A 346 -24.05 14.80 10.61
CA LEU A 346 -25.14 14.60 9.67
C LEU A 346 -26.51 14.85 10.32
N ASP A 347 -26.72 14.37 11.55
CA ASP A 347 -27.94 14.60 12.32
C ASP A 347 -28.15 16.09 12.60
N ALA A 348 -27.09 16.82 12.97
CA ALA A 348 -27.15 18.27 13.19
C ALA A 348 -27.53 19.03 11.91
N ARG A 349 -26.97 18.64 10.76
CA ARG A 349 -27.31 19.22 9.44
C ARG A 349 -28.77 18.95 9.06
N ASN A 350 -29.24 17.73 9.26
CA ASN A 350 -30.63 17.35 8.98
C ASN A 350 -31.61 18.13 9.87
N GLN A 351 -31.29 18.31 11.16
CA GLN A 351 -32.09 19.13 12.08
C GLN A 351 -32.12 20.61 11.68
N ALA A 352 -30.96 21.18 11.29
CA ALA A 352 -30.85 22.57 10.86
C ALA A 352 -31.58 22.85 9.54
N ALA A 353 -31.66 21.85 8.64
CA ALA A 353 -32.37 21.95 7.37
C ALA A 353 -33.91 21.99 7.52
N GLY A 354 -34.46 21.73 8.71
CA GLY A 354 -35.86 22.00 9.03
C GLY A 354 -36.89 21.03 8.42
N ASP A 355 -36.49 19.84 7.95
CA ASP A 355 -37.43 18.79 7.53
C ASP A 355 -38.08 18.12 8.75
N ALA A 356 -39.02 18.87 9.37
CA ALA A 356 -40.00 18.38 10.32
C ALA A 356 -41.23 17.75 9.62
N THR A 357 -41.16 17.49 8.32
CA THR A 357 -42.03 16.51 7.66
C THR A 357 -41.26 15.20 7.57
N ALA A 358 -41.28 14.47 8.69
CA ALA A 358 -41.38 13.02 8.65
C ALA A 358 -42.69 12.69 7.89
N ASP A 359 -42.65 12.77 6.57
CA ASP A 359 -43.63 12.17 5.68
C ASP A 359 -43.00 10.87 5.17
N ASP A 360 -43.79 9.82 5.22
CA ASP A 360 -43.36 8.43 5.33
C ASP A 360 -42.48 7.96 4.15
N GLY A 361 -41.22 7.60 4.42
CA GLY A 361 -40.51 6.57 3.65
C GLY A 361 -39.32 6.96 2.76
N ALA A 362 -38.81 8.20 2.79
CA ALA A 362 -37.51 8.48 2.16
C ALA A 362 -36.38 8.07 3.11
N ASP A 363 -35.64 7.00 2.77
CA ASP A 363 -34.48 6.52 3.51
C ASP A 363 -33.42 7.65 3.60
N ALA A 364 -33.40 8.37 4.72
CA ALA A 364 -32.33 9.33 5.00
C ALA A 364 -30.98 8.62 4.95
N ALA A 365 -29.96 9.27 4.39
CA ALA A 365 -28.61 8.72 4.31
C ALA A 365 -28.14 8.27 5.71
N THR A 366 -27.88 6.97 5.87
CA THR A 366 -27.43 6.40 7.14
C THR A 366 -25.95 6.08 7.12
N ILE A 367 -25.25 6.28 8.23
CA ILE A 367 -23.83 5.95 8.39
C ILE A 367 -23.67 4.74 9.31
N VAL A 368 -23.20 3.63 8.74
CA VAL A 368 -23.11 2.32 9.40
C VAL A 368 -21.64 1.91 9.54
N ASP A 369 -21.24 1.54 10.76
CA ASP A 369 -19.91 1.01 11.03
C ASP A 369 -19.92 -0.53 10.96
N LEU A 370 -19.15 -1.07 10.00
CA LEU A 370 -18.92 -2.49 9.77
C LEU A 370 -17.48 -2.91 10.13
N SER A 371 -16.69 -2.04 10.74
CA SER A 371 -15.32 -2.36 11.13
C SER A 371 -15.25 -3.55 12.08
N GLY A 372 -14.28 -4.43 11.86
CA GLY A 372 -14.08 -5.68 12.61
C GLY A 372 -15.14 -6.77 12.40
N ALA A 373 -16.20 -6.51 11.62
CA ALA A 373 -17.33 -7.43 11.49
C ALA A 373 -17.34 -8.24 10.18
N LEU A 374 -16.52 -7.86 9.21
CA LEU A 374 -16.52 -8.47 7.89
C LEU A 374 -15.36 -9.47 7.77
N SER A 375 -15.66 -10.67 7.28
CA SER A 375 -14.63 -11.54 6.71
C SER A 375 -14.08 -10.91 5.42
N LEU A 376 -12.92 -11.38 4.95
CA LEU A 376 -12.34 -10.91 3.68
C LEU A 376 -13.31 -11.06 2.49
N GLY A 377 -14.03 -12.18 2.42
CA GLY A 377 -15.02 -12.43 1.37
C GLY A 377 -16.24 -11.51 1.50
N ALA A 378 -16.73 -11.28 2.72
CA ALA A 378 -17.82 -10.34 2.97
C ALA A 378 -17.44 -8.89 2.63
N LEU A 379 -16.19 -8.48 2.94
CA LEU A 379 -15.66 -7.18 2.54
C LEU A 379 -15.58 -7.04 1.02
N ALA A 380 -15.08 -8.07 0.32
CA ALA A 380 -15.03 -8.07 -1.14
C ALA A 380 -16.44 -8.02 -1.75
N THR A 381 -17.41 -8.71 -1.16
CA THR A 381 -18.83 -8.68 -1.58
C THR A 381 -19.45 -7.30 -1.36
N LEU A 382 -19.15 -6.64 -0.23
CA LEU A 382 -19.61 -5.27 0.02
C LEU A 382 -18.98 -4.29 -0.96
N ILE A 383 -17.69 -4.45 -1.30
CA ILE A 383 -17.02 -3.60 -2.29
C ILE A 383 -17.58 -3.83 -3.69
N ASP A 384 -17.88 -5.08 -4.06
CA ASP A 384 -18.47 -5.43 -5.35
C ASP A 384 -19.81 -4.72 -5.60
N GLY A 385 -20.68 -4.66 -4.59
CA GLY A 385 -21.96 -3.96 -4.69
C GLY A 385 -21.90 -2.45 -4.43
N ALA A 386 -20.73 -1.89 -4.14
CA ALA A 386 -20.61 -0.46 -3.83
C ALA A 386 -20.66 0.40 -5.09
N THR A 387 -21.41 1.49 -5.03
CA THR A 387 -21.43 2.51 -6.09
C THR A 387 -20.07 3.22 -6.19
N LEU A 388 -19.40 3.41 -5.06
CA LEU A 388 -18.06 3.99 -4.97
C LEU A 388 -17.36 3.54 -3.69
N LEU A 389 -16.07 3.21 -3.79
CA LEU A 389 -15.16 3.07 -2.66
C LEU A 389 -14.29 4.32 -2.50
N VAL A 390 -14.20 4.86 -1.28
CA VAL A 390 -13.18 5.84 -0.88
C VAL A 390 -12.24 5.19 0.14
N THR A 391 -10.95 5.09 -0.18
CA THR A 391 -9.99 4.35 0.65
C THR A 391 -8.58 4.93 0.59
N ASN A 392 -7.75 4.59 1.57
CA ASN A 392 -6.31 4.81 1.50
C ASN A 392 -5.63 3.83 0.51
N ASN A 393 -4.32 3.98 0.31
CA ASN A 393 -3.47 2.96 -0.31
C ASN A 393 -3.34 1.70 0.59
N SER A 394 -4.37 0.85 0.58
CA SER A 394 -4.50 -0.39 1.37
C SER A 394 -5.24 -1.50 0.59
N GLY A 395 -5.38 -2.69 1.19
CA GLY A 395 -5.95 -3.88 0.55
C GLY A 395 -7.28 -3.68 -0.21
N PRO A 396 -8.27 -2.94 0.34
CA PRO A 396 -9.54 -2.65 -0.33
C PRO A 396 -9.42 -2.02 -1.72
N LEU A 397 -8.38 -1.23 -1.99
CA LEU A 397 -8.09 -0.71 -3.33
C LEU A 397 -7.97 -1.84 -4.36
N HIS A 398 -7.28 -2.91 -4.00
CA HIS A 398 -7.03 -4.03 -4.89
C HIS A 398 -8.27 -4.93 -5.03
N LEU A 399 -9.12 -5.02 -4.00
CA LEU A 399 -10.43 -5.64 -4.11
C LEU A 399 -11.33 -4.87 -5.09
N ALA A 400 -11.38 -3.54 -4.98
CA ALA A 400 -12.10 -2.69 -5.94
C ALA A 400 -11.56 -2.86 -7.37
N SER A 401 -10.24 -2.95 -7.54
CA SER A 401 -9.64 -3.25 -8.85
C SER A 401 -9.99 -4.65 -9.36
N ALA A 402 -10.16 -5.63 -8.46
CA ALA A 402 -10.53 -7.00 -8.79
C ALA A 402 -12.03 -7.24 -8.95
N ARG A 403 -12.86 -6.28 -8.56
CA ARG A 403 -14.33 -6.29 -8.70
C ARG A 403 -14.85 -5.17 -9.62
N ALA A 404 -13.94 -4.42 -10.25
CA ALA A 404 -14.24 -3.26 -11.09
C ALA A 404 -15.09 -2.17 -10.40
N THR A 405 -15.07 -2.12 -9.08
CA THR A 405 -15.72 -1.07 -8.29
C THR A 405 -15.01 0.26 -8.51
N PRO A 406 -15.73 1.35 -8.83
CA PRO A 406 -15.16 2.69 -8.88
C PRO A 406 -14.48 3.07 -7.56
N VAL A 407 -13.27 3.65 -7.63
CA VAL A 407 -12.49 3.94 -6.42
C VAL A 407 -11.82 5.32 -6.42
N VAL A 408 -12.03 6.10 -5.36
CA VAL A 408 -11.17 7.24 -5.01
C VAL A 408 -10.13 6.75 -4.00
N VAL A 409 -8.86 6.81 -4.38
CA VAL A 409 -7.74 6.39 -3.53
C VAL A 409 -6.91 7.57 -3.04
N LEU A 410 -6.70 7.61 -1.73
CA LEU A 410 -5.82 8.56 -1.05
C LEU A 410 -4.43 7.93 -0.93
N TYR A 411 -3.48 8.46 -1.71
CA TYR A 411 -2.23 7.79 -2.01
C TYR A 411 -1.02 8.47 -1.37
N ALA A 412 -0.43 7.84 -0.35
CA ALA A 412 0.71 8.38 0.41
C ALA A 412 2.06 8.40 -0.33
N LEU A 413 2.06 8.20 -1.66
CA LEU A 413 3.25 8.10 -2.50
C LEU A 413 4.32 7.13 -1.97
N THR A 414 3.95 6.08 -1.23
CA THR A 414 4.95 5.19 -0.63
C THR A 414 5.56 4.18 -1.61
N ASN A 415 4.80 3.82 -2.65
CA ASN A 415 5.04 2.70 -3.55
C ASN A 415 4.34 2.94 -4.89
N PRO A 416 5.00 3.44 -5.96
CA PRO A 416 4.35 3.83 -7.22
C PRO A 416 3.66 2.68 -7.96
N GLN A 417 4.09 1.45 -7.73
CA GLN A 417 3.70 0.28 -8.50
C GLN A 417 2.35 -0.32 -8.09
N HIS A 418 1.77 0.13 -6.97
CA HIS A 418 0.60 -0.49 -6.33
C HIS A 418 -0.64 0.42 -6.44
N GLY A 419 -0.84 1.04 -7.59
CA GLY A 419 -2.00 1.88 -7.86
C GLY A 419 -3.28 1.06 -8.16
N PRO A 420 -4.39 1.74 -8.47
CA PRO A 420 -5.55 1.09 -9.10
C PRO A 420 -5.18 0.45 -10.43
N TRP A 421 -5.74 -0.72 -10.74
CA TRP A 421 -5.46 -1.44 -11.98
C TRP A 421 -6.74 -1.76 -12.73
N ARG A 422 -6.90 -1.18 -13.93
CA ARG A 422 -8.03 -1.45 -14.85
C ARG A 422 -9.41 -1.27 -14.23
N THR A 423 -9.52 -0.36 -13.27
CA THR A 423 -10.80 0.07 -12.69
C THR A 423 -10.97 1.56 -12.88
N ALA A 424 -12.22 2.04 -12.92
CA ALA A 424 -12.51 3.47 -12.91
C ALA A 424 -12.06 4.06 -11.57
N HIS A 425 -11.24 5.12 -11.61
CA HIS A 425 -10.65 5.63 -10.38
C HIS A 425 -10.30 7.12 -10.43
N ARG A 426 -10.03 7.65 -9.23
CA ARG A 426 -9.26 8.88 -8.99
C ARG A 426 -8.16 8.57 -7.98
N LEU A 427 -6.93 8.91 -8.31
CA LEU A 427 -5.79 8.78 -7.40
C LEU A 427 -5.39 10.18 -6.94
N LEU A 428 -5.53 10.45 -5.64
CA LEU A 428 -5.24 11.74 -5.05
C LEU A 428 -4.03 11.63 -4.14
N SER A 429 -3.07 12.53 -4.33
CA SER A 429 -1.84 12.61 -3.56
C SER A 429 -1.28 14.02 -3.65
N ASN A 430 -0.61 14.47 -2.60
CA ASN A 430 0.16 15.70 -2.64
C ASN A 430 1.64 15.42 -2.88
N ASP A 431 2.25 16.10 -3.86
CA ASP A 431 3.65 15.87 -4.20
C ASP A 431 4.58 16.40 -3.10
N VAL A 432 5.58 15.58 -2.73
CA VAL A 432 6.52 15.89 -1.64
C VAL A 432 7.93 15.42 -1.98
N PRO A 433 8.99 16.07 -1.46
CA PRO A 433 10.36 15.64 -1.70
C PRO A 433 10.65 14.21 -1.23
N CYS A 434 9.99 13.75 -0.16
CA CYS A 434 10.16 12.42 0.42
C CYS A 434 9.32 11.32 -0.26
N ARG A 435 8.71 11.60 -1.43
CA ARG A 435 7.93 10.60 -2.19
C ARG A 435 8.74 9.33 -2.46
N TRP A 436 8.03 8.22 -2.55
CA TRP A 436 8.57 6.86 -2.73
C TRP A 436 9.46 6.42 -1.57
N CYS A 437 9.10 6.76 -0.33
CA CYS A 437 9.90 6.46 0.85
C CYS A 437 9.87 4.99 1.28
N TYR A 438 8.86 4.20 0.85
CA TYR A 438 8.65 2.80 1.25
C TYR A 438 8.56 2.55 2.78
N LYS A 439 8.27 3.59 3.58
CA LYS A 439 8.20 3.49 5.05
C LYS A 439 6.77 3.31 5.54
N SER A 440 6.58 2.43 6.53
CA SER A 440 5.28 2.22 7.20
C SER A 440 4.95 3.31 8.23
N VAL A 441 5.97 4.03 8.69
CA VAL A 441 5.86 5.19 9.58
C VAL A 441 6.54 6.35 8.85
N CYS A 442 5.92 7.54 8.86
CA CYS A 442 6.47 8.70 8.16
C CYS A 442 7.78 9.14 8.84
N PRO A 443 8.94 9.07 8.16
CA PRO A 443 10.22 9.47 8.77
C PRO A 443 10.27 10.98 9.02
N GLU A 444 9.60 11.75 8.16
CA GLU A 444 9.50 13.21 8.27
C GLU A 444 8.41 13.67 9.25
N ARG A 445 7.58 12.75 9.77
CA ARG A 445 6.49 12.97 10.73
C ARG A 445 5.39 13.96 10.32
N HIS A 446 5.49 14.57 9.14
CA HIS A 446 4.55 15.60 8.68
C HIS A 446 3.34 15.07 7.91
N HIS A 447 3.42 13.86 7.33
CA HIS A 447 2.36 13.24 6.51
C HIS A 447 1.78 14.08 5.35
N LEU A 448 2.36 15.24 5.01
CA LEU A 448 2.03 16.12 3.87
C LEU A 448 1.69 15.42 2.53
N CYS A 449 2.18 14.21 2.22
CA CYS A 449 1.76 13.49 1.01
C CYS A 449 0.26 13.15 1.01
N LEU A 450 -0.34 13.01 2.19
CA LEU A 450 -1.77 12.81 2.41
C LEU A 450 -2.42 14.05 3.03
N GLU A 451 -1.78 14.72 3.99
CA GLU A 451 -2.36 15.91 4.64
C GLU A 451 -2.55 17.10 3.69
N GLY A 452 -1.76 17.13 2.59
CA GLY A 452 -1.95 18.10 1.52
C GLY A 452 -3.15 17.81 0.61
N VAL A 453 -3.74 16.60 0.66
CA VAL A 453 -4.97 16.28 -0.06
C VAL A 453 -6.15 16.80 0.77
N THR A 454 -6.86 17.78 0.22
CA THR A 454 -7.95 18.47 0.91
C THR A 454 -9.26 17.70 0.82
N THR A 455 -10.15 17.92 1.80
CA THR A 455 -11.51 17.35 1.80
C THR A 455 -12.27 17.73 0.54
N THR A 456 -12.15 18.99 0.09
CA THR A 456 -12.76 19.53 -1.14
C THR A 456 -12.34 18.74 -2.38
N GLU A 457 -11.05 18.42 -2.53
CA GLU A 457 -10.55 17.62 -3.66
C GLU A 457 -11.13 16.21 -3.66
N VAL A 458 -11.24 15.58 -2.49
CA VAL A 458 -11.80 14.22 -2.37
C VAL A 458 -13.28 14.21 -2.72
N ILE A 459 -14.06 15.17 -2.22
CA ILE A 459 -15.49 15.30 -2.52
C ILE A 459 -15.70 15.51 -4.02
N ALA A 460 -14.97 16.44 -4.63
CA ALA A 460 -15.08 16.72 -6.06
C ALA A 460 -14.74 15.47 -6.89
N ALA A 461 -13.63 14.80 -6.59
CA ALA A 461 -13.21 13.59 -7.28
C ALA A 461 -14.23 12.44 -7.14
N ALA A 462 -14.84 12.30 -5.97
CA ALA A 462 -15.86 11.29 -5.72
C ALA A 462 -17.15 11.57 -6.50
N LEU A 463 -17.66 12.81 -6.48
CA LEU A 463 -18.87 13.19 -7.20
C LEU A 463 -18.68 13.09 -8.72
N ASP A 464 -17.53 13.52 -9.24
CA ASP A 464 -17.18 13.38 -10.65
C ASP A 464 -17.17 11.91 -11.09
N LEU A 465 -16.52 11.04 -10.29
CA LEU A 465 -16.44 9.62 -10.60
C LEU A 465 -17.80 8.91 -10.50
N LEU A 466 -18.64 9.28 -9.52
CA LEU A 466 -20.02 8.80 -9.42
C LEU A 466 -20.85 9.18 -10.65
N HIS A 467 -20.69 10.43 -11.12
CA HIS A 467 -21.38 10.91 -12.31
C HIS A 467 -20.96 10.14 -13.58
N GLU A 468 -19.66 9.85 -13.72
CA GLU A 468 -19.10 9.11 -14.86
C GLU A 468 -19.55 7.64 -14.90
N THR A 469 -19.62 6.98 -13.75
CA THR A 469 -19.75 5.51 -13.67
C THR A 469 -21.15 5.01 -13.42
N SER A 470 -21.95 5.75 -12.66
CA SER A 470 -23.25 5.27 -12.17
C SER A 470 -24.43 6.03 -12.79
N GLY A 471 -24.17 7.08 -13.58
CA GLY A 471 -25.22 7.95 -14.12
C GLY A 471 -26.02 8.69 -13.05
N ILE A 472 -25.67 8.54 -11.76
CA ILE A 472 -26.26 9.24 -10.62
C ILE A 472 -26.02 10.72 -10.85
N ARG A 473 -27.10 11.43 -11.18
CA ARG A 473 -27.10 12.89 -11.23
C ARG A 473 -27.38 13.39 -9.82
N PRO A 474 -26.54 14.27 -9.27
CA PRO A 474 -26.89 15.00 -8.06
C PRO A 474 -28.29 15.62 -8.27
N SER A 475 -29.26 15.32 -7.37
CA SER A 475 -30.49 16.10 -7.24
C SER A 475 -30.21 17.61 -7.19
N VAL A 476 -31.16 18.48 -7.57
CA VAL A 476 -30.95 19.94 -7.52
C VAL A 476 -30.59 20.42 -6.10
N ARG A 477 -31.21 19.81 -5.06
CA ARG A 477 -30.81 20.02 -3.66
C ARG A 477 -29.37 19.59 -3.43
N SER A 478 -28.96 18.44 -3.95
CA SER A 478 -27.59 17.96 -3.79
C SER A 478 -26.52 18.71 -4.59
N ALA A 479 -26.84 19.30 -5.73
CA ALA A 479 -25.92 20.15 -6.46
C ALA A 479 -25.64 21.43 -5.64
N GLN A 480 -26.67 21.98 -5.00
CA GLN A 480 -26.53 23.07 -4.04
C GLN A 480 -25.79 22.62 -2.77
N SER A 481 -26.13 21.46 -2.18
CA SER A 481 -25.43 20.92 -1.01
C SER A 481 -23.97 20.57 -1.29
N ALA A 482 -23.64 20.05 -2.47
CA ALA A 482 -22.28 19.77 -2.89
C ALA A 482 -21.49 21.07 -3.10
N GLN A 483 -22.08 22.07 -3.78
CA GLN A 483 -21.46 23.39 -3.93
C GLN A 483 -21.26 24.09 -2.58
N SER A 484 -22.23 23.98 -1.67
CA SER A 484 -22.17 24.49 -0.31
C SER A 484 -21.13 23.75 0.52
N ALA A 485 -21.06 22.41 0.46
CA ALA A 485 -20.03 21.62 1.14
C ALA A 485 -18.63 21.98 0.62
N LEU A 486 -18.44 22.06 -0.70
CA LEU A 486 -17.18 22.49 -1.31
C LEU A 486 -16.81 23.91 -0.87
N SER A 487 -17.77 24.81 -0.71
CA SER A 487 -17.53 26.18 -0.21
C SER A 487 -17.25 26.23 1.29
N GLU A 488 -17.92 25.41 2.10
CA GLU A 488 -17.80 25.32 3.56
C GLU A 488 -16.40 24.79 3.95
N TYR A 489 -15.97 23.68 3.35
CA TYR A 489 -14.67 23.08 3.61
C TYR A 489 -13.50 23.85 3.00
N SER A 490 -13.75 24.69 2.00
CA SER A 490 -12.75 25.63 1.48
C SER A 490 -12.54 26.86 2.37
N ALA A 491 -13.50 27.20 3.24
CA ALA A 491 -13.45 28.40 4.09
C ALA A 491 -12.73 28.18 5.43
N HIS A 492 -12.60 26.93 5.89
CA HIS A 492 -12.01 26.58 7.17
C HIS A 492 -10.91 25.52 7.03
N PRO A 493 -9.65 25.90 6.73
CA PRO A 493 -8.55 24.93 6.71
C PRO A 493 -8.32 24.37 8.12
N VAL A 494 -8.50 23.06 8.28
CA VAL A 494 -8.10 22.34 9.50
C VAL A 494 -6.60 22.60 9.75
N PRO A 495 -6.18 22.98 10.98
CA PRO A 495 -4.77 23.19 11.28
C PRO A 495 -3.95 21.95 10.93
N LEU A 496 -2.80 22.13 10.27
CA LEU A 496 -1.82 21.07 9.89
C LEU A 496 -1.17 20.34 11.09
N ASN A 497 -1.74 20.50 12.27
CA ASN A 497 -1.29 19.99 13.56
C ASN A 497 -2.12 18.73 13.89
N TRP A 498 -1.81 17.63 13.22
CA TRP A 498 -2.10 16.30 13.75
C TRP A 498 -0.77 15.74 14.27
N SER A 499 -0.62 15.67 15.59
CA SER A 499 0.57 15.05 16.18
C SER A 499 0.41 13.52 16.18
N SER A 500 1.45 12.82 15.74
CA SER A 500 1.54 11.35 15.62
C SER A 500 1.31 10.57 16.92
N SER A 501 1.11 11.24 18.07
CA SER A 501 0.86 10.62 19.37
C SER A 501 -0.39 9.74 19.36
N ALA A 502 -1.42 10.14 18.60
CA ALA A 502 -2.69 9.40 18.46
C ALA A 502 -2.66 8.34 17.34
N ALA A 503 -1.57 8.23 16.58
CA ALA A 503 -1.43 7.24 15.50
C ALA A 503 -0.81 5.90 15.96
N ASN A 504 -0.16 5.91 17.13
CA ASN A 504 0.31 4.71 17.80
C ASN A 504 -0.73 4.37 18.88
N GLY A 505 -1.38 3.21 18.78
CA GLY A 505 -2.46 2.78 19.69
C GLY A 505 -2.03 2.54 21.14
N HIS A 506 -1.50 3.56 21.81
CA HIS A 506 -1.33 3.61 23.25
C HIS A 506 -2.21 4.73 23.79
N ASP A 507 -3.21 4.31 24.56
CA ASP A 507 -4.07 5.05 25.47
C ASP A 507 -3.76 6.55 25.56
N THR A 508 -4.45 7.33 24.72
CA THR A 508 -4.71 8.74 25.03
C THR A 508 -6.21 8.94 24.91
N GLU A 509 -6.87 9.08 26.06
CA GLU A 509 -8.28 9.44 26.13
C GLU A 509 -8.49 10.76 25.38
N PHE A 510 -9.35 10.71 24.37
CA PHE A 510 -9.76 11.88 23.61
C PHE A 510 -10.68 12.74 24.50
N HIS A 511 -10.17 13.85 25.04
CA HIS A 511 -10.99 14.78 25.81
C HIS A 511 -11.78 15.71 24.87
N PRO A 512 -13.12 15.78 24.97
CA PRO A 512 -13.99 16.50 24.03
C PRO A 512 -13.94 18.04 24.12
N ALA A 513 -12.93 18.62 24.77
CA ALA A 513 -12.78 20.07 24.94
C ALA A 513 -11.76 20.73 23.99
N ASP A 514 -10.98 19.94 23.24
CA ASP A 514 -9.93 20.47 22.35
C ASP A 514 -10.39 20.71 20.90
N ALA A 515 -11.70 20.57 20.63
CA ALA A 515 -12.31 20.95 19.37
C ALA A 515 -13.32 22.07 19.63
N PHE A 516 -13.21 23.17 18.87
CA PHE A 516 -14.01 24.40 18.86
C PHE A 516 -13.51 25.54 19.78
N PRO A 517 -13.08 26.68 19.22
CA PRO A 517 -12.85 27.89 20.01
C PRO A 517 -14.21 28.50 20.41
N SER A 518 -14.46 28.62 21.72
CA SER A 518 -15.54 29.46 22.25
C SER A 518 -15.02 30.89 22.46
N ASP A 519 -15.63 31.86 21.80
CA ASP A 519 -15.44 33.28 22.06
C ASP A 519 -15.85 33.64 23.51
N ALA A 520 -14.91 34.17 24.31
CA ALA A 520 -15.20 35.06 25.43
C ALA A 520 -13.94 35.83 25.87
N ALA A 521 -14.11 37.15 26.03
CA ALA A 521 -13.06 38.12 26.27
C ALA A 521 -12.58 38.23 27.74
N ALA A 522 -11.29 38.56 27.87
CA ALA A 522 -10.63 39.42 28.87
C ALA A 522 -10.67 39.10 30.38
N GLY A 523 -9.48 39.08 31.00
CA GLY A 523 -9.31 39.33 32.43
C GLY A 523 -7.93 38.92 33.00
N ASP A 524 -7.09 39.93 33.29
CA ASP A 524 -5.78 39.86 33.95
C ASP A 524 -5.73 39.01 35.24
N ALA A 525 -4.63 38.28 35.46
CA ALA A 525 -3.87 38.28 36.72
C ALA A 525 -2.56 37.46 36.63
N ALA A 526 -1.51 38.02 37.24
CA ALA A 526 -0.11 37.62 37.23
C ALA A 526 0.21 36.45 38.21
N PRO A 527 1.46 35.93 38.22
CA PRO A 527 1.84 34.59 38.68
C PRO A 527 2.29 34.54 40.14
N ILE A 528 2.10 33.39 40.81
CA ILE A 528 2.74 33.10 42.10
C ILE A 528 3.24 31.64 42.13
N MET A 529 4.55 31.53 42.32
CA MET A 529 5.34 30.36 42.73
C MET A 529 4.99 29.90 44.15
N ILE A 530 5.30 28.63 44.49
CA ILE A 530 5.72 28.03 45.79
C ILE A 530 5.25 26.56 45.75
N ASP A 531 5.92 25.54 46.28
CA ASP A 531 7.28 25.24 46.76
C ASP A 531 7.18 23.75 47.17
N ALA A 532 8.32 23.08 47.31
CA ALA A 532 8.44 21.69 47.67
C ALA A 532 8.12 21.39 49.16
N ALA A 533 7.82 20.12 49.40
CA ALA A 533 7.92 19.32 50.63
C ALA A 533 6.69 19.23 51.56
N THR A 534 6.11 18.02 51.70
CA THR A 534 6.32 17.08 52.83
C THR A 534 5.24 15.97 52.88
N GLY A 535 5.68 14.72 53.11
CA GLY A 535 4.93 13.57 53.69
C GLY A 535 3.76 13.00 52.87
N GLY A 536 3.48 11.70 52.79
CA GLY A 536 3.95 10.48 53.46
C GLY A 536 2.94 9.37 53.11
N ASP A 537 3.44 8.16 52.90
CA ASP A 537 2.82 6.82 53.04
C ASP A 537 1.43 6.53 52.44
N ASP A 538 1.40 5.64 51.43
CA ASP A 538 0.80 4.28 51.54
C ASP A 538 0.58 3.65 50.14
N PHE A 539 1.41 2.67 49.77
CA PHE A 539 1.04 1.61 48.80
C PHE A 539 1.78 0.31 49.17
N PRO A 540 1.08 -0.83 49.31
CA PRO A 540 1.69 -2.09 49.70
C PRO A 540 2.37 -2.80 48.52
N ALA A 541 3.46 -3.48 48.86
CA ALA A 541 4.27 -4.34 47.99
C ALA A 541 3.53 -5.58 47.48
N LEU A 542 3.94 -6.10 46.33
CA LEU A 542 4.21 -7.54 46.11
C LEU A 542 5.12 -7.76 44.87
N SER A 543 6.30 -8.35 45.14
CA SER A 543 7.20 -9.22 44.35
C SER A 543 7.12 -9.22 42.81
N GLY A 544 8.18 -9.15 42.01
CA GLY A 544 9.53 -9.69 42.19
C GLY A 544 9.74 -10.95 41.34
N ALA A 545 10.49 -10.85 40.22
CA ALA A 545 11.41 -11.85 39.65
C ALA A 545 11.61 -11.71 38.12
N ARG A 546 12.79 -11.25 37.70
CA ARG A 546 13.70 -11.94 36.75
C ARG A 546 14.87 -11.03 36.37
N ALA A 547 15.89 -11.04 37.23
CA ALA A 547 17.28 -10.77 36.85
C ALA A 547 18.13 -11.89 37.46
N GLY A 548 18.92 -12.56 36.63
CA GLY A 548 19.93 -13.53 37.06
C GLY A 548 19.49 -15.00 37.05
N ARG A 549 19.94 -15.73 36.01
CA ARG A 549 20.65 -17.03 36.11
C ARG A 549 20.87 -17.61 34.72
N ILE A 550 22.11 -17.49 34.22
CA ILE A 550 22.72 -18.44 33.29
C ILE A 550 23.85 -19.07 34.07
N GLY A 551 23.74 -20.37 34.32
CA GLY A 551 24.70 -21.16 35.07
C GLY A 551 24.03 -22.47 35.49
N GLU A 552 24.66 -23.58 35.13
CA GLU A 552 24.32 -24.98 35.43
C GLU A 552 23.44 -25.72 34.41
N LEU A 553 24.11 -26.38 33.46
CA LEU A 553 23.78 -27.73 32.98
C LEU A 553 24.90 -28.26 32.07
N ILE A 554 26.05 -28.66 32.64
CA ILE A 554 26.92 -29.72 32.09
C ILE A 554 27.44 -30.53 33.28
N GLY A 555 27.10 -31.82 33.30
CA GLY A 555 27.65 -32.82 34.21
C GLY A 555 28.90 -33.45 33.63
N ASP A 556 29.82 -33.81 34.53
CA ASP A 556 31.17 -34.30 34.30
C ASP A 556 31.27 -35.60 33.50
N SER A 557 32.31 -35.68 32.66
CA SER A 557 33.14 -36.88 32.43
C SER A 557 34.49 -36.47 31.85
N ASP A 558 35.55 -36.72 32.62
CA ASP A 558 36.97 -36.42 32.37
C ASP A 558 37.54 -36.95 31.04
N VAL A 559 38.25 -36.11 30.27
CA VAL A 559 39.52 -36.47 29.59
C VAL A 559 40.42 -35.22 29.38
N ALA A 560 41.54 -35.20 30.11
CA ALA A 560 42.88 -34.60 29.89
C ALA A 560 43.07 -33.21 29.23
N ALA A 561 43.82 -32.38 29.96
CA ALA A 561 44.27 -31.03 29.65
C ALA A 561 45.16 -30.89 28.39
N VAL A 562 44.92 -29.82 27.62
CA VAL A 562 45.89 -29.12 26.76
C VAL A 562 45.59 -27.60 26.86
N ASP A 563 46.64 -26.82 27.05
CA ASP A 563 46.66 -25.37 27.27
C ASP A 563 46.23 -24.54 26.03
N ASP A 564 45.60 -23.39 26.32
CA ASP A 564 45.42 -22.17 25.49
C ASP A 564 44.47 -22.18 24.26
N PRO A 565 43.26 -21.57 24.36
CA PRO A 565 42.40 -21.28 23.22
C PRO A 565 42.35 -19.77 22.91
N ALA A 566 43.49 -19.17 22.57
CA ALA A 566 43.53 -17.93 21.78
C ALA A 566 43.97 -18.25 20.33
N ALA A 567 43.10 -18.92 19.56
CA ALA A 567 43.31 -19.08 18.13
C ALA A 567 41.97 -19.03 17.37
N LEU A 568 41.94 -18.15 16.36
CA LEU A 568 40.88 -17.85 15.39
C LEU A 568 39.91 -16.70 15.74
N VAL A 569 40.47 -15.49 15.78
CA VAL A 569 39.77 -14.24 15.49
C VAL A 569 40.39 -13.65 14.21
N PHE A 570 39.58 -13.47 13.17
CA PHE A 570 39.93 -12.65 12.01
C PHE A 570 40.01 -11.16 12.44
N PRO A 571 40.99 -10.38 11.96
CA PRO A 571 41.25 -9.04 12.49
C PRO A 571 40.17 -8.05 12.06
N LEU A 572 39.56 -7.37 13.05
CA LEU A 572 38.91 -6.08 12.83
C LEU A 572 40.01 -5.08 12.42
N LEU A 573 39.83 -4.45 11.26
CA LEU A 573 40.66 -3.33 10.82
C LEU A 573 40.37 -2.09 11.68
N ASP A 574 41.44 -1.36 12.02
CA ASP A 574 41.46 -0.11 12.77
C ASP A 574 40.69 1.02 12.08
N ALA A 575 40.10 1.90 12.89
CA ALA A 575 39.19 2.96 12.48
C ALA A 575 39.83 4.19 11.78
N ASP A 576 41.08 4.08 11.32
CA ASP A 576 41.83 5.20 10.72
C ASP A 576 42.01 5.12 9.19
N ASP A 577 41.40 4.14 8.51
CA ASP A 577 41.48 3.96 7.04
C ASP A 577 40.17 4.28 6.27
N LEU A 578 39.24 5.05 6.85
CA LEU A 578 38.00 5.43 6.18
C LEU A 578 38.14 6.75 5.36
N PRO A 579 37.70 6.81 4.09
CA PRO A 579 37.79 8.01 3.26
C PRO A 579 36.85 9.13 3.74
N PRO A 580 37.19 10.42 3.47
CA PRO A 580 36.63 11.56 4.17
C PRO A 580 35.34 12.07 3.52
N THR A 581 34.19 11.41 3.72
CA THR A 581 32.86 12.01 3.45
C THR A 581 31.74 11.57 4.42
N ALA A 582 32.06 11.18 5.65
CA ALA A 582 31.05 10.79 6.64
C ALA A 582 31.31 11.35 8.06
N ARG A 583 31.59 12.66 8.16
CA ARG A 583 31.54 13.40 9.43
C ARG A 583 30.76 14.70 9.26
N GLN A 584 29.43 14.60 9.25
CA GLN A 584 28.53 15.70 9.62
C GLN A 584 27.14 15.13 9.88
N ALA A 585 26.80 14.96 11.16
CA ALA A 585 25.47 15.24 11.74
C ALA A 585 25.28 14.53 13.10
N THR A 586 26.09 14.86 14.10
CA THR A 586 25.63 14.80 15.50
C THR A 586 26.57 15.65 16.34
N ILE A 587 26.16 16.87 16.67
CA ILE A 587 26.40 17.60 17.92
C ILE A 587 25.61 18.89 17.79
N GLN A 588 24.52 19.01 18.54
CA GLN A 588 24.18 20.23 19.27
C GLN A 588 23.08 19.91 20.29
N SER A 589 23.51 19.36 21.42
CA SER A 589 22.99 19.76 22.74
C SER A 589 23.85 19.10 23.81
N ARG A 590 24.80 19.87 24.36
CA ARG A 590 25.08 19.95 25.80
C ARG A 590 26.21 20.95 26.07
N SER A 591 25.75 22.05 26.63
CA SER A 591 26.35 23.03 27.54
C SER A 591 27.84 22.92 27.90
N GLU A 592 28.47 24.09 27.77
CA GLU A 592 29.67 24.57 28.44
C GLU A 592 29.68 24.26 29.95
N ALA A 593 30.77 23.66 30.43
CA ALA A 593 31.39 23.96 31.72
C ALA A 593 32.79 23.35 31.78
N ASP A 594 33.73 24.19 32.21
CA ASP A 594 35.07 23.91 32.74
C ASP A 594 36.25 23.68 31.79
N ALA A 595 37.27 24.51 32.07
CA ALA A 595 38.46 24.77 31.30
C ALA A 595 39.69 24.01 31.84
N GLU A 596 40.48 23.45 30.91
CA GLU A 596 41.95 23.24 30.93
C GLU A 596 42.61 22.44 32.10
N PRO A 597 43.88 21.92 31.97
CA PRO A 597 44.90 22.25 30.98
C PRO A 597 45.64 21.08 30.29
N ARG A 598 46.38 21.50 29.27
CA ARG A 598 47.35 20.82 28.41
C ARG A 598 48.43 20.00 29.14
N VAL A 599 48.80 18.86 28.54
CA VAL A 599 50.19 18.33 28.55
C VAL A 599 50.54 17.80 27.15
N ALA A 600 51.67 18.27 26.63
CA ALA A 600 52.27 17.87 25.37
C ALA A 600 53.15 16.63 25.55
N ALA A 601 53.14 15.72 24.58
CA ALA A 601 54.25 14.81 24.33
C ALA A 601 54.28 14.43 22.83
N ALA A 602 55.43 14.70 22.21
CA ALA A 602 55.76 14.37 20.83
C ALA A 602 56.13 12.88 20.70
N ILE A 603 55.92 12.27 19.53
CA ILE A 603 56.70 11.14 18.97
C ILE A 603 56.51 11.09 17.43
N ALA A 604 57.58 10.62 16.77
CA ALA A 604 58.03 10.70 15.37
C ALA A 604 57.19 9.99 14.26
N PRO A 605 57.44 10.27 12.97
CA PRO A 605 56.69 9.67 11.84
C PRO A 605 57.20 8.26 11.46
N PRO A 606 56.34 7.35 10.98
CA PRO A 606 56.75 6.04 10.49
C PRO A 606 57.20 6.05 9.02
N ALA A 607 58.07 5.07 8.72
CA ALA A 607 58.81 4.88 7.48
C ALA A 607 57.99 4.22 6.34
N SER A 608 58.41 4.47 5.10
CA SER A 608 57.84 3.94 3.85
C SER A 608 57.94 2.40 3.70
N PRO A 609 56.98 1.75 3.02
CA PRO A 609 57.02 0.31 2.74
C PRO A 609 57.85 -0.05 1.48
N PRO A 610 58.38 -1.28 1.39
CA PRO A 610 59.25 -1.70 0.29
C PRO A 610 58.50 -2.20 -0.94
N THR A 611 59.14 -1.98 -2.09
CA THR A 611 58.81 -2.46 -3.43
C THR A 611 59.15 -3.95 -3.57
N LEU A 612 58.24 -4.73 -4.16
CA LEU A 612 58.52 -6.08 -4.66
C LEU A 612 58.44 -6.07 -6.19
N THR A 613 59.56 -6.42 -6.81
CA THR A 613 59.77 -6.62 -8.24
C THR A 613 59.50 -8.06 -8.67
N SER A 614 59.19 -8.22 -9.95
CA SER A 614 58.88 -9.45 -10.69
C SER A 614 60.04 -10.45 -10.88
N THR A 615 59.71 -11.58 -11.53
CA THR A 615 60.50 -12.71 -12.09
C THR A 615 60.86 -13.81 -11.09
N ASP A 616 60.63 -15.11 -11.32
CA ASP A 616 60.32 -15.93 -12.51
C ASP A 616 59.16 -16.92 -12.27
#